data_AF-A0A4Y9IV15-F1
#
_entry.id   AF-A0A4Y9IV15-F1
#
_cell.length_a   1.000
_cell.length_b   1.000
_cell.length_c   1.000
_cell.angle_alpha   90.00
_cell.angle_beta   90.00
_cell.angle_gamma   90.00
#
_symmetry.space_group_name_H-M   'P 1'
#
loop_
_entity.id
_entity.type
_entity.pdbx_description
1 polymer ?
#
loop_
_entity_poly.entity_id
_entity_poly.type
_entity_poly.pdbx_seq_one_letter_code
_entity_poly.pdbx_strand_id
1 'polypeptide(L)'
;MNKLYKLFAAVMVVATAAGFASCSDDDNDYVPAEVPGNAQVYFNNAQESTINIVEDQDEFDILVLRQDTIGALTVNITANDPSGIFNIPSSVTFADGKATAMLHVTYDFSSIEGNVRYPISLKLDEKDATLYGDSSTSFVVLYAPWKSIGMCKYTDDYIASVFNAESVTYLVEVEESMTQPGLYRLVNPYGADYPYNEPGDYDPDNNYYLTINAVDPTKVYIEESPMGFDWGYGEFTFFSVAGLRIAQGNPAAAEGNYGKVTNGVITFPKGSLLVAMGSDGWYTGNANGKFKLILPGGVDGDYSVSAPLAGIIDYVGGVKKAVTEVTMGKDVKTVKVAVISGADSDSAVEAIEADELEGVVTLNYSEAPQTADFTISEEGTYTIVAVAYDKAGEAQETVATLFSYYDDANWISLGVGEYADGMLLPLLDGFEPMSWQAGIQKHNDKEGLYRVLQPYWPLNGEADGALVVDASDPDHVYVPFASSGLDVSGILDWYSDAANYIDCGYTIDDIVAAGEQAGVVFGTMANDVITLPVGASFVMFDGDLSSAMNSRYETVITLPAGDAPASVKVAKSKSLSMAGFNPARNGKSHTFRMRPNVKRLGNM
;
A
#
# COMPACT_ATOMS: atom_id res chain seq x y z
N MET A 1 -2.05 -21.76 17.00
CA MET A 1 -2.16 -22.81 15.96
C MET A 1 -2.32 -24.26 16.45
N ASN A 2 -2.46 -24.57 17.76
CA ASN A 2 -2.46 -25.98 18.22
C ASN A 2 -3.83 -26.59 18.62
N LYS A 3 -4.95 -25.99 18.20
CA LYS A 3 -6.29 -26.57 18.45
C LYS A 3 -7.05 -27.01 17.20
N LEU A 4 -6.67 -26.54 16.02
CA LEU A 4 -7.29 -26.96 14.75
C LEU A 4 -6.67 -28.27 14.19
N TYR A 5 -5.40 -28.55 14.50
CA TYR A 5 -4.72 -29.78 14.08
C TYR A 5 -5.18 -31.06 14.80
N LYS A 6 -5.82 -30.94 15.98
CA LYS A 6 -6.31 -32.10 16.74
C LYS A 6 -7.68 -32.62 16.25
N LEU A 7 -8.41 -31.83 15.47
CA LEU A 7 -9.71 -32.22 14.92
C LEU A 7 -9.57 -33.03 13.62
N PHE A 8 -8.50 -32.80 12.85
CA PHE A 8 -8.21 -33.54 11.61
C PHE A 8 -7.39 -34.84 11.82
N ALA A 9 -6.67 -34.98 12.93
CA ALA A 9 -5.88 -36.20 13.22
C ALA A 9 -6.67 -37.33 13.90
N ALA A 10 -7.92 -37.07 14.36
CA ALA A 10 -8.73 -38.07 15.10
C ALA A 10 -9.72 -38.86 14.23
N VAL A 11 -9.87 -38.51 12.94
CA VAL A 11 -10.74 -39.25 12.00
C VAL A 11 -9.93 -40.26 11.16
N MET A 12 -8.60 -40.17 11.15
CA MET A 12 -7.74 -40.97 10.26
C MET A 12 -7.08 -42.20 10.93
N VAL A 13 -7.51 -42.63 12.13
CA VAL A 13 -6.90 -43.78 12.86
C VAL A 13 -7.91 -44.82 13.35
N VAL A 14 -9.19 -44.76 12.95
CA VAL A 14 -10.18 -45.83 13.30
C VAL A 14 -10.51 -46.76 12.11
N ALA A 15 -9.86 -46.59 10.95
CA ALA A 15 -10.07 -47.45 9.79
C ALA A 15 -9.04 -48.59 9.62
N THR A 16 -8.35 -49.01 10.69
CA THR A 16 -7.37 -50.12 10.64
C THR A 16 -7.48 -51.05 11.84
N ALA A 17 -8.64 -51.64 12.08
CA ALA A 17 -8.75 -52.84 12.94
C ALA A 17 -10.10 -53.58 12.82
N ALA A 18 -10.49 -54.03 11.63
CA ALA A 18 -11.36 -55.21 11.45
C ALA A 18 -11.48 -55.53 9.95
N GLY A 19 -10.44 -56.13 9.38
CA GLY A 19 -10.43 -56.47 7.96
C GLY A 19 -9.35 -57.47 7.58
N PHE A 20 -9.05 -58.44 8.43
CA PHE A 20 -8.26 -59.61 8.06
C PHE A 20 -8.89 -60.88 8.63
N ALA A 21 -9.99 -61.29 8.00
CA ALA A 21 -10.41 -62.68 7.90
C ALA A 21 -11.32 -62.83 6.68
N SER A 22 -10.71 -62.98 5.50
CA SER A 22 -11.33 -63.59 4.32
C SER A 22 -10.30 -64.62 3.84
N CYS A 23 -10.50 -65.93 4.06
CA CYS A 23 -11.29 -66.81 3.20
C CYS A 23 -11.00 -66.48 1.73
N SER A 24 -9.96 -67.11 1.18
CA SER A 24 -10.01 -68.38 0.43
C SER A 24 -10.53 -68.17 -0.98
N ASP A 25 -9.69 -68.49 -1.96
CA ASP A 25 -10.04 -68.62 -3.37
C ASP A 25 -11.33 -69.43 -3.53
N ASP A 26 -12.44 -68.74 -3.80
CA ASP A 26 -13.57 -69.20 -4.61
C ASP A 26 -14.51 -67.99 -4.80
N ASP A 27 -15.17 -67.94 -5.97
CA ASP A 27 -16.17 -66.97 -6.44
C ASP A 27 -15.64 -65.72 -7.16
N ASN A 28 -15.30 -65.95 -8.43
CA ASN A 28 -15.10 -64.96 -9.47
C ASN A 28 -16.44 -64.51 -10.09
N ASP A 29 -17.44 -64.20 -9.27
CA ASP A 29 -18.73 -63.70 -9.74
C ASP A 29 -18.74 -62.17 -9.69
N TYR A 30 -18.53 -61.56 -10.86
CA TYR A 30 -18.89 -60.16 -11.09
C TYR A 30 -20.37 -59.99 -10.77
N VAL A 31 -20.69 -59.37 -9.64
CA VAL A 31 -22.05 -58.89 -9.33
C VAL A 31 -22.22 -57.56 -10.07
N PRO A 32 -23.05 -57.48 -11.12
CA PRO A 32 -23.30 -56.21 -11.79
C PRO A 32 -23.90 -55.22 -10.78
N ALA A 33 -23.48 -53.96 -10.84
CA ALA A 33 -24.12 -52.90 -10.06
C ALA A 33 -25.63 -52.90 -10.36
N GLU A 34 -26.46 -52.85 -9.32
CA GLU A 34 -27.91 -52.71 -9.50
C GLU A 34 -28.18 -51.40 -10.25
N VAL A 35 -28.82 -51.49 -11.41
CA VAL A 35 -29.34 -50.31 -12.10
C VAL A 35 -30.43 -49.72 -11.19
N PRO A 36 -30.26 -48.50 -10.66
CA PRO A 36 -31.27 -47.89 -9.80
C PRO A 36 -32.59 -47.84 -10.57
N GLY A 37 -33.68 -48.33 -9.97
CA GLY A 37 -35.01 -48.32 -10.58
C GLY A 37 -35.66 -46.93 -10.68
N ASN A 38 -34.90 -45.86 -10.42
CA ASN A 38 -35.34 -44.48 -10.47
C ASN A 38 -34.79 -43.77 -11.72
N ALA A 39 -35.23 -42.53 -11.96
CA ALA A 39 -34.89 -41.82 -13.19
C ALA A 39 -33.45 -41.27 -13.25
N GLN A 40 -32.67 -41.48 -12.19
CA GLN A 40 -31.27 -41.07 -12.09
C GLN A 40 -31.05 -39.58 -12.38
N VAL A 41 -31.67 -38.72 -11.57
CA VAL A 41 -31.64 -37.25 -11.74
C VAL A 41 -30.40 -36.63 -11.07
N TYR A 42 -29.78 -35.63 -11.68
CA TYR A 42 -28.57 -34.95 -11.20
C TYR A 42 -28.47 -33.49 -11.69
N PHE A 43 -27.63 -32.70 -11.02
CA PHE A 43 -27.22 -31.38 -11.48
C PHE A 43 -26.03 -31.45 -12.45
N ASN A 44 -25.91 -30.47 -13.36
CA ASN A 44 -24.77 -30.38 -14.26
C ASN A 44 -23.48 -30.03 -13.47
N ASN A 45 -22.45 -30.86 -13.59
CA ASN A 45 -21.14 -30.61 -12.98
C ASN A 45 -20.28 -29.59 -13.76
N ALA A 46 -20.67 -29.25 -14.99
CA ALA A 46 -20.08 -28.16 -15.78
C ALA A 46 -20.80 -26.82 -15.57
N GLN A 47 -21.76 -26.74 -14.64
CA GLN A 47 -22.43 -25.47 -14.34
C GLN A 47 -21.44 -24.49 -13.69
N GLU A 48 -21.53 -23.21 -14.08
CA GLU A 48 -20.73 -22.16 -13.46
C GLU A 48 -21.03 -22.03 -11.96
N SER A 49 -19.97 -21.85 -11.17
CA SER A 49 -20.07 -21.65 -9.72
C SER A 49 -20.57 -20.25 -9.36
N THR A 50 -20.65 -19.34 -10.33
CA THR A 50 -21.17 -17.98 -10.20
C THR A 50 -22.11 -17.66 -11.36
N ILE A 51 -23.31 -17.20 -11.07
CA ILE A 51 -24.28 -16.68 -12.04
C ILE A 51 -24.20 -15.17 -11.98
N ASN A 52 -23.62 -14.56 -13.01
CA ASN A 52 -23.57 -13.10 -13.15
C ASN A 52 -24.88 -12.59 -13.73
N ILE A 53 -25.59 -11.77 -12.96
CA ILE A 53 -26.82 -11.12 -13.41
C ILE A 53 -26.52 -9.70 -13.90
N VAL A 54 -27.38 -9.18 -14.77
CA VAL A 54 -27.26 -7.83 -15.34
C VAL A 54 -28.40 -6.92 -14.87
N GLU A 55 -28.27 -5.62 -15.12
CA GLU A 55 -29.29 -4.63 -14.76
C GLU A 55 -30.64 -4.97 -15.42
N ASP A 56 -31.72 -4.78 -14.67
CA ASP A 56 -33.11 -5.09 -15.05
C ASP A 56 -33.40 -6.58 -15.36
N GLN A 57 -32.47 -7.51 -15.10
CA GLN A 57 -32.75 -8.94 -15.15
C GLN A 57 -33.53 -9.38 -13.90
N ASP A 58 -34.58 -10.19 -14.10
CA ASP A 58 -35.48 -10.66 -13.04
C ASP A 58 -35.61 -12.19 -12.97
N GLU A 59 -34.91 -12.91 -13.86
CA GLU A 59 -34.95 -14.37 -13.93
C GLU A 59 -33.62 -15.01 -14.38
N PHE A 60 -33.38 -16.26 -13.97
CA PHE A 60 -32.35 -17.15 -14.52
C PHE A 60 -32.73 -18.62 -14.36
N ASP A 61 -32.12 -19.51 -15.17
CA ASP A 61 -32.43 -20.94 -15.18
C ASP A 61 -31.27 -21.79 -14.62
N ILE A 62 -31.63 -22.85 -13.89
CA ILE A 62 -30.70 -23.90 -13.46
C ILE A 62 -31.02 -25.21 -14.21
N LEU A 63 -30.02 -25.79 -14.87
CA LEU A 63 -30.18 -27.02 -15.63
C LEU A 63 -30.16 -28.26 -14.71
N VAL A 64 -31.22 -29.07 -14.79
CA VAL A 64 -31.33 -30.37 -14.13
C VAL A 64 -31.43 -31.46 -15.20
N LEU A 65 -30.68 -32.55 -15.03
CA LEU A 65 -30.58 -33.65 -15.98
C LEU A 65 -31.10 -34.96 -15.39
N ARG A 66 -31.54 -35.88 -16.25
CA ARG A 66 -31.87 -37.27 -15.91
C ARG A 66 -31.37 -38.23 -16.98
N GLN A 67 -31.03 -39.46 -16.58
CA GLN A 67 -30.61 -40.51 -17.53
C GLN A 67 -31.81 -41.28 -18.11
N ASP A 68 -32.77 -41.67 -17.27
CA ASP A 68 -33.98 -42.35 -17.76
C ASP A 68 -35.01 -41.32 -18.21
N THR A 69 -35.31 -41.35 -19.51
CA THR A 69 -36.23 -40.40 -20.15
C THR A 69 -37.66 -40.92 -20.24
N ILE A 70 -37.92 -42.13 -19.75
CA ILE A 70 -39.25 -42.75 -19.79
C ILE A 70 -40.19 -42.06 -18.79
N GLY A 71 -41.36 -41.65 -19.27
CA GLY A 71 -42.41 -41.02 -18.49
C GLY A 71 -42.12 -39.56 -18.14
N ALA A 72 -43.19 -38.80 -17.91
CA ALA A 72 -43.08 -37.50 -17.28
C ALA A 72 -42.74 -37.69 -15.79
N LEU A 73 -41.83 -36.86 -15.26
CA LEU A 73 -41.35 -36.96 -13.89
C LEU A 73 -41.31 -35.56 -13.25
N THR A 74 -41.78 -35.44 -12.02
CA THR A 74 -41.59 -34.23 -11.21
C THR A 74 -40.72 -34.57 -10.01
N VAL A 75 -39.63 -33.84 -9.84
CA VAL A 75 -38.64 -34.06 -8.79
C VAL A 75 -38.69 -32.88 -7.83
N ASN A 76 -38.71 -33.16 -6.52
CA ASN A 76 -38.69 -32.11 -5.50
C ASN A 76 -37.26 -31.59 -5.31
N ILE A 77 -37.16 -30.29 -5.07
CA ILE A 77 -35.92 -29.57 -4.82
C ILE A 77 -36.02 -28.86 -3.48
N THR A 78 -35.02 -29.06 -2.64
CA THR A 78 -34.83 -28.27 -1.43
C THR A 78 -33.79 -27.20 -1.73
N ALA A 79 -34.18 -25.93 -1.56
CA ALA A 79 -33.28 -24.80 -1.69
C ALA A 79 -32.89 -24.26 -0.31
N ASN A 80 -31.65 -23.82 -0.18
CA ASN A 80 -31.19 -22.98 0.92
C ASN A 80 -30.61 -21.71 0.30
N ASP A 81 -31.38 -20.63 0.44
CA ASP A 81 -31.03 -19.26 0.11
C ASP A 81 -31.13 -18.44 1.41
N PRO A 82 -30.00 -18.11 2.05
CA PRO A 82 -29.99 -17.31 3.27
C PRO A 82 -30.52 -15.89 3.10
N SER A 83 -30.54 -15.35 1.86
CA SER A 83 -30.98 -13.99 1.58
C SER A 83 -32.51 -13.89 1.54
N GLY A 84 -33.19 -14.93 1.09
CA GLY A 84 -34.63 -14.95 0.86
C GLY A 84 -35.09 -14.06 -0.29
N ILE A 85 -34.17 -13.58 -1.14
CA ILE A 85 -34.48 -12.72 -2.29
C ILE A 85 -35.01 -13.55 -3.45
N PHE A 86 -34.51 -14.79 -3.62
CA PHE A 86 -34.78 -15.60 -4.79
C PHE A 86 -36.03 -16.46 -4.60
N ASN A 87 -36.97 -16.32 -5.52
CA ASN A 87 -38.12 -17.20 -5.60
C ASN A 87 -37.73 -18.47 -6.38
N ILE A 88 -37.27 -19.47 -5.63
CA ILE A 88 -36.80 -20.76 -6.15
C ILE A 88 -37.93 -21.79 -6.08
N PRO A 89 -38.38 -22.38 -7.21
CA PRO A 89 -39.41 -23.41 -7.18
C PRO A 89 -38.97 -24.65 -6.39
N SER A 90 -39.89 -25.24 -5.64
CA SER A 90 -39.61 -26.44 -4.82
C SER A 90 -39.62 -27.75 -5.62
N SER A 91 -39.74 -27.68 -6.94
CA SER A 91 -39.75 -28.86 -7.83
C SER A 91 -39.45 -28.48 -9.26
N VAL A 92 -38.96 -29.45 -10.05
CA VAL A 92 -38.76 -29.35 -11.49
C VAL A 92 -39.45 -30.51 -12.21
N THR A 93 -40.04 -30.26 -13.38
CA THR A 93 -40.77 -31.27 -14.15
C THR A 93 -40.08 -31.57 -15.47
N PHE A 94 -39.77 -32.85 -15.69
CA PHE A 94 -39.31 -33.42 -16.94
C PHE A 94 -40.51 -33.91 -17.75
N ALA A 95 -40.60 -33.49 -19.02
CA ALA A 95 -41.54 -34.08 -19.96
C ALA A 95 -41.09 -35.50 -20.38
N ASP A 96 -42.06 -36.34 -20.77
CA ASP A 96 -41.79 -37.68 -21.30
C ASP A 96 -40.84 -37.61 -22.50
N GLY A 97 -39.83 -38.49 -22.52
CA GLY A 97 -38.78 -38.54 -23.54
C GLY A 97 -37.72 -37.43 -23.45
N LYS A 98 -37.73 -36.56 -22.42
CA LYS A 98 -36.73 -35.48 -22.26
C LYS A 98 -35.73 -35.78 -21.14
N ALA A 99 -34.45 -35.56 -21.43
CA ALA A 99 -33.35 -35.74 -20.48
C ALA A 99 -33.02 -34.50 -19.64
N THR A 100 -33.62 -33.35 -19.96
CA THR A 100 -33.33 -32.06 -19.31
C THR A 100 -34.60 -31.36 -18.86
N ALA A 101 -34.48 -30.58 -17.80
CA ALA A 101 -35.49 -29.63 -17.34
C ALA A 101 -34.79 -28.40 -16.72
N MET A 102 -35.42 -27.23 -16.85
CA MET A 102 -34.90 -25.97 -16.28
C MET A 102 -35.68 -25.63 -15.01
N LEU A 103 -34.96 -25.40 -13.92
CA LEU A 103 -35.50 -24.79 -12.72
C LEU A 103 -35.41 -23.28 -12.87
N HIS A 104 -36.57 -22.66 -13.11
CA HIS A 104 -36.70 -21.23 -13.38
C HIS A 104 -36.76 -20.42 -12.08
N VAL A 105 -35.72 -19.65 -11.79
CA VAL A 105 -35.60 -18.82 -10.59
C VAL A 105 -35.93 -17.38 -10.95
N THR A 106 -36.77 -16.73 -10.14
CA THR A 106 -37.17 -15.33 -10.31
C THR A 106 -36.79 -14.50 -9.10
N TYR A 107 -36.59 -13.19 -9.28
CA TYR A 107 -36.22 -12.26 -8.21
C TYR A 107 -36.58 -10.82 -8.60
N ASP A 108 -36.63 -9.92 -7.61
CA ASP A 108 -36.76 -8.48 -7.84
C ASP A 108 -35.36 -7.85 -7.86
N PHE A 109 -34.94 -7.33 -9.01
CA PHE A 109 -33.62 -6.71 -9.16
C PHE A 109 -33.41 -5.54 -8.18
N SER A 110 -34.47 -4.84 -7.77
CA SER A 110 -34.34 -3.73 -6.79
C SER A 110 -33.90 -4.19 -5.38
N SER A 111 -33.97 -5.49 -5.10
CA SER A 111 -33.48 -6.10 -3.86
C SER A 111 -32.03 -6.60 -3.97
N ILE A 112 -31.41 -6.49 -5.15
CA ILE A 112 -30.03 -6.90 -5.40
C ILE A 112 -29.08 -5.74 -5.09
N GLU A 113 -28.08 -6.02 -4.27
CA GLU A 113 -26.98 -5.11 -3.97
C GLU A 113 -25.75 -5.47 -4.81
N GLY A 114 -25.10 -4.46 -5.39
CA GLY A 114 -23.89 -4.64 -6.19
C GLY A 114 -22.73 -5.22 -5.37
N ASN A 115 -22.01 -6.17 -5.96
CA ASN A 115 -20.89 -6.91 -5.35
C ASN A 115 -21.24 -7.74 -4.11
N VAL A 116 -22.52 -7.91 -3.79
CA VAL A 116 -22.96 -8.86 -2.77
C VAL A 116 -23.05 -10.25 -3.38
N ARG A 117 -22.42 -11.21 -2.71
CA ARG A 117 -22.46 -12.63 -3.09
C ARG A 117 -23.67 -13.27 -2.43
N TYR A 118 -24.60 -13.78 -3.23
CA TYR A 118 -25.76 -14.51 -2.76
C TYR A 118 -25.56 -16.03 -2.95
N PRO A 119 -25.03 -16.76 -1.94
CA PRO A 119 -24.83 -18.19 -2.06
C PRO A 119 -26.17 -18.94 -2.00
N ILE A 120 -26.40 -19.80 -2.98
CA ILE A 120 -27.57 -20.68 -3.06
C ILE A 120 -27.08 -22.12 -3.14
N SER A 121 -27.69 -22.99 -2.35
CA SER A 121 -27.47 -24.44 -2.45
C SER A 121 -28.78 -25.16 -2.71
N LEU A 122 -28.78 -26.08 -3.68
CA LEU A 122 -29.93 -26.88 -4.07
C LEU A 122 -29.65 -28.37 -3.82
N LYS A 123 -30.66 -29.12 -3.38
CA LYS A 123 -30.60 -30.57 -3.18
C LYS A 123 -31.82 -31.25 -3.79
N LEU A 124 -31.60 -32.33 -4.53
CA LEU A 124 -32.64 -33.21 -5.07
C LEU A 124 -33.15 -34.18 -3.99
N ASP A 125 -34.40 -34.62 -4.12
CA ASP A 125 -34.95 -35.71 -3.29
C ASP A 125 -34.17 -37.03 -3.54
N GLU A 126 -33.73 -37.69 -2.47
CA GLU A 126 -32.81 -38.84 -2.53
C GLU A 126 -33.42 -40.02 -3.30
N LYS A 127 -34.76 -40.14 -3.31
CA LYS A 127 -35.46 -41.19 -4.04
C LYS A 127 -35.33 -41.07 -5.57
N ASP A 128 -35.14 -39.85 -6.09
CA ASP A 128 -35.11 -39.56 -7.54
C ASP A 128 -33.67 -39.31 -8.04
N ALA A 129 -32.75 -38.97 -7.13
CA ALA A 129 -31.36 -38.72 -7.43
C ALA A 129 -30.60 -39.98 -7.90
N THR A 130 -29.62 -39.79 -8.77
CA THR A 130 -28.67 -40.87 -9.12
C THR A 130 -27.64 -41.10 -8.02
N LEU A 131 -27.13 -42.33 -7.94
CA LEU A 131 -25.98 -42.69 -7.10
C LEU A 131 -24.64 -42.22 -7.70
N TYR A 132 -24.63 -41.85 -9.00
CA TYR A 132 -23.43 -41.65 -9.80
C TYR A 132 -23.26 -40.21 -10.33
N GLY A 133 -24.08 -39.28 -9.85
CA GLY A 133 -24.04 -37.88 -10.23
C GLY A 133 -24.39 -36.98 -9.05
N ASP A 134 -24.19 -35.67 -9.22
CA ASP A 134 -24.35 -34.72 -8.13
C ASP A 134 -25.82 -34.49 -7.79
N SER A 135 -26.22 -34.98 -6.61
CA SER A 135 -27.57 -34.80 -6.04
C SER A 135 -27.76 -33.43 -5.36
N SER A 136 -26.69 -32.63 -5.28
CA SER A 136 -26.69 -31.27 -4.76
C SER A 136 -25.75 -30.39 -5.57
N THR A 137 -26.08 -29.10 -5.68
CA THR A 137 -25.21 -28.09 -6.27
C THR A 137 -25.19 -26.83 -5.41
N SER A 138 -24.14 -26.02 -5.55
CA SER A 138 -24.01 -24.73 -4.89
C SER A 138 -23.38 -23.72 -5.84
N PHE A 139 -23.95 -22.52 -5.88
CA PHE A 139 -23.49 -21.43 -6.73
C PHE A 139 -23.73 -20.09 -6.03
N VAL A 140 -23.14 -19.03 -6.57
CA VAL A 140 -23.33 -17.65 -6.11
C VAL A 140 -24.04 -16.86 -7.19
N VAL A 141 -25.11 -16.13 -6.84
CA VAL A 141 -25.65 -15.07 -7.71
C VAL A 141 -24.92 -13.77 -7.39
N LEU A 142 -24.48 -13.03 -8.41
CA LEU A 142 -23.68 -11.81 -8.26
C LEU A 142 -24.07 -10.76 -9.31
N TYR A 143 -24.32 -9.52 -8.87
CA TYR A 143 -24.38 -8.35 -9.74
C TYR A 143 -23.08 -7.54 -9.61
N ALA A 144 -22.18 -7.68 -10.58
CA ALA A 144 -20.92 -6.96 -10.65
C ALA A 144 -20.53 -6.62 -12.11
N PRO A 145 -21.37 -5.87 -12.84
CA PRO A 145 -21.11 -5.56 -14.24
C PRO A 145 -19.97 -4.56 -14.41
N TRP A 146 -19.35 -4.65 -15.59
CA TRP A 146 -18.23 -3.80 -16.02
C TRP A 146 -18.65 -3.05 -17.27
N LYS A 147 -18.16 -1.81 -17.41
CA LYS A 147 -18.35 -0.99 -18.61
C LYS A 147 -16.98 -0.66 -19.19
N SER A 148 -16.83 -0.77 -20.51
CA SER A 148 -15.66 -0.21 -21.20
C SER A 148 -15.65 1.31 -21.06
N ILE A 149 -14.51 1.86 -20.64
CA ILE A 149 -14.28 3.32 -20.59
C ILE A 149 -13.33 3.78 -21.71
N GLY A 150 -12.90 2.86 -22.58
CA GLY A 150 -12.07 3.13 -23.76
C GLY A 150 -10.67 2.52 -23.67
N MET A 151 -9.75 3.06 -24.48
CA MET A 151 -8.36 2.60 -24.55
C MET A 151 -7.48 3.45 -23.64
N CYS A 152 -6.72 2.79 -22.77
CA CYS A 152 -5.65 3.40 -22.00
C CYS A 152 -4.31 3.30 -22.75
N LYS A 153 -3.33 4.12 -22.37
CA LYS A 153 -1.92 3.82 -22.69
C LYS A 153 -1.32 3.07 -21.52
N TYR A 154 -0.94 1.83 -21.75
CA TYR A 154 -0.35 0.96 -20.75
C TYR A 154 1.16 0.80 -21.03
N THR A 155 1.98 1.19 -20.06
CA THR A 155 3.42 0.96 -20.07
C THR A 155 3.75 -0.23 -19.17
N ASP A 156 4.15 -1.34 -19.79
CA ASP A 156 4.60 -2.53 -19.07
C ASP A 156 5.93 -2.26 -18.37
N ASP A 157 5.98 -2.58 -17.08
CA ASP A 157 7.23 -2.80 -16.36
C ASP A 157 7.16 -4.06 -15.48
N TYR A 158 6.26 -4.99 -15.78
CA TYR A 158 6.29 -6.32 -15.18
C TYR A 158 7.32 -7.19 -15.92
N ILE A 159 7.10 -7.39 -17.21
CA ILE A 159 7.94 -8.26 -18.04
C ILE A 159 9.28 -7.59 -18.36
N ALA A 160 9.27 -6.30 -18.68
CA ALA A 160 10.50 -5.54 -18.89
C ALA A 160 11.45 -5.62 -17.69
N SER A 161 10.92 -5.63 -16.46
CA SER A 161 11.72 -5.78 -15.24
C SER A 161 12.31 -7.17 -15.08
N VAL A 162 11.52 -8.24 -15.27
CA VAL A 162 11.98 -9.61 -15.05
C VAL A 162 13.03 -10.04 -16.09
N PHE A 163 12.89 -9.59 -17.33
CA PHE A 163 13.78 -9.97 -18.43
C PHE A 163 14.82 -8.89 -18.80
N ASN A 164 14.90 -7.82 -18.01
CA ASN A 164 15.80 -6.69 -18.24
C ASN A 164 15.70 -6.14 -19.69
N ALA A 165 14.46 -6.02 -20.16
CA ALA A 165 14.11 -5.49 -21.47
C ALA A 165 13.67 -4.03 -21.36
N GLU A 166 13.47 -3.35 -22.50
CA GLU A 166 12.89 -2.02 -22.49
C GLU A 166 11.37 -2.08 -22.21
N SER A 167 10.89 -1.19 -21.33
CA SER A 167 9.46 -1.00 -21.10
C SER A 167 8.76 -0.55 -22.38
N VAL A 168 7.67 -1.23 -22.73
CA VAL A 168 6.88 -0.92 -23.92
C VAL A 168 5.57 -0.24 -23.53
N THR A 169 5.14 0.74 -24.33
CA THR A 169 3.84 1.40 -24.18
C THR A 169 2.95 1.08 -25.36
N TYR A 170 1.74 0.58 -25.09
CA TYR A 170 0.76 0.22 -26.11
C TYR A 170 -0.67 0.49 -25.60
N LEU A 171 -1.65 0.34 -26.48
CA LEU A 171 -3.05 0.57 -26.14
C LEU A 171 -3.68 -0.71 -25.61
N VAL A 172 -4.40 -0.60 -24.50
CA VAL A 172 -5.15 -1.71 -23.91
C VAL A 172 -6.55 -1.20 -23.55
N GLU A 173 -7.56 -2.03 -23.79
CA GLU A 173 -8.92 -1.70 -23.34
C GLU A 173 -8.99 -1.73 -21.82
N VAL A 174 -9.64 -0.73 -21.24
CA VAL A 174 -9.90 -0.65 -19.81
C VAL A 174 -11.40 -0.60 -19.56
N GLU A 175 -11.83 -1.41 -18.60
CA GLU A 175 -13.19 -1.39 -18.08
C GLU A 175 -13.19 -0.88 -16.64
N GLU A 176 -14.27 -0.21 -16.25
CA GLU A 176 -14.52 0.22 -14.88
C GLU A 176 -15.73 -0.55 -14.32
N SER A 177 -15.66 -0.95 -13.06
CA SER A 177 -16.80 -1.53 -12.35
C SER A 177 -17.94 -0.52 -12.28
N MET A 178 -19.14 -0.93 -12.66
CA MET A 178 -20.32 -0.07 -12.56
C MET A 178 -20.83 0.07 -11.12
N THR A 179 -20.39 -0.82 -10.22
CA THR A 179 -20.81 -0.88 -8.83
C THR A 179 -19.73 -0.38 -7.86
N GLN A 180 -18.47 -0.28 -8.31
CA GLN A 180 -17.34 0.30 -7.56
C GLN A 180 -16.52 1.25 -8.44
N PRO A 181 -16.90 2.55 -8.51
CA PRO A 181 -16.09 3.55 -9.23
C PRO A 181 -14.64 3.56 -8.74
N GLY A 182 -13.68 3.62 -9.67
CA GLY A 182 -12.26 3.49 -9.37
C GLY A 182 -11.72 2.06 -9.32
N LEU A 183 -12.57 1.03 -9.37
CA LEU A 183 -12.12 -0.34 -9.62
C LEU A 183 -12.06 -0.58 -11.14
N TYR A 184 -10.84 -0.76 -11.66
CA TYR A 184 -10.58 -0.94 -13.08
C TYR A 184 -10.08 -2.34 -13.39
N ARG A 185 -10.24 -2.78 -14.64
CA ARG A 185 -9.53 -3.93 -15.17
C ARG A 185 -9.07 -3.68 -16.60
N LEU A 186 -7.83 -4.09 -16.90
CA LEU A 186 -7.34 -4.12 -18.29
C LEU A 186 -7.76 -5.42 -18.94
N VAL A 187 -8.28 -5.36 -20.17
CA VAL A 187 -8.75 -6.53 -20.92
C VAL A 187 -7.63 -7.09 -21.78
N ASN A 188 -7.24 -8.34 -21.53
CA ASN A 188 -6.19 -9.07 -22.25
C ASN A 188 -4.89 -8.26 -22.45
N PRO A 189 -4.31 -7.65 -21.40
CA PRO A 189 -3.12 -6.79 -21.55
C PRO A 189 -1.94 -7.56 -22.16
N TYR A 190 -1.85 -8.87 -21.95
CA TYR A 190 -0.81 -9.74 -22.51
C TYR A 190 -1.39 -10.75 -23.50
N GLY A 191 -2.38 -10.32 -24.29
CA GLY A 191 -2.94 -11.10 -25.40
C GLY A 191 -2.20 -10.86 -26.73
N ALA A 192 -2.95 -10.89 -27.83
CA ALA A 192 -2.43 -10.76 -29.20
C ALA A 192 -1.72 -9.43 -29.50
N ASP A 193 -2.15 -8.35 -28.85
CA ASP A 193 -1.62 -6.99 -29.08
C ASP A 193 -0.37 -6.67 -28.25
N TYR A 194 0.04 -7.58 -27.35
CA TYR A 194 1.26 -7.41 -26.59
C TYR A 194 2.49 -7.55 -27.52
N PRO A 195 3.41 -6.57 -27.58
CA PRO A 195 4.46 -6.54 -28.59
C PRO A 195 5.41 -7.73 -28.65
N TYR A 196 5.51 -8.52 -27.57
CA TYR A 196 6.41 -9.67 -27.48
C TYR A 196 5.71 -11.03 -27.60
N ASN A 197 4.38 -11.07 -27.75
CA ASN A 197 3.66 -12.32 -27.93
C ASN A 197 3.50 -12.69 -29.40
N GLU A 198 3.61 -13.98 -29.69
CA GLU A 198 3.28 -14.60 -30.96
C GLU A 198 2.01 -15.48 -30.82
N PRO A 199 1.31 -15.83 -31.92
CA PRO A 199 0.21 -16.79 -31.88
C PRO A 199 0.65 -18.13 -31.27
N GLY A 200 0.03 -18.49 -30.14
CA GLY A 200 0.37 -19.70 -29.37
C GLY A 200 0.97 -19.40 -28.00
N ASP A 201 1.45 -18.18 -27.74
CA ASP A 201 1.98 -17.79 -26.43
C ASP A 201 0.87 -17.48 -25.41
N TYR A 202 -0.28 -17.01 -25.89
CA TYR A 202 -1.44 -16.63 -25.09
C TYR A 202 -2.65 -17.53 -25.39
N ASP A 203 -3.57 -17.61 -24.44
CA ASP A 203 -4.85 -18.30 -24.57
C ASP A 203 -5.85 -17.39 -25.33
N PRO A 204 -6.23 -17.74 -26.56
CA PRO A 204 -7.16 -16.94 -27.36
C PRO A 204 -8.63 -17.22 -27.03
N ASP A 205 -8.93 -18.28 -26.25
CA ASP A 205 -10.29 -18.76 -26.02
C ASP A 205 -10.93 -18.16 -24.77
N ASN A 206 -10.12 -17.56 -23.87
CA ASN A 206 -10.58 -16.93 -22.63
C ASN A 206 -10.08 -15.50 -22.49
N ASN A 207 -10.81 -14.68 -21.73
CA ASN A 207 -10.37 -13.34 -21.36
C ASN A 207 -9.64 -13.37 -20.02
N TYR A 208 -8.53 -12.64 -19.96
CA TYR A 208 -7.70 -12.44 -18.77
C TYR A 208 -7.63 -10.96 -18.45
N TYR A 209 -7.61 -10.65 -17.16
CA TYR A 209 -7.77 -9.28 -16.69
C TYR A 209 -6.70 -8.92 -15.68
N LEU A 210 -6.08 -7.75 -15.84
CA LEU A 210 -5.27 -7.14 -14.77
C LEU A 210 -6.18 -6.22 -13.96
N THR A 211 -6.53 -6.64 -12.74
CA THR A 211 -7.48 -5.91 -11.88
C THR A 211 -6.74 -4.89 -11.02
N ILE A 212 -7.13 -3.63 -11.12
CA ILE A 212 -6.51 -2.48 -10.46
C ILE A 212 -7.57 -1.83 -9.57
N ASN A 213 -7.37 -1.93 -8.26
CA ASN A 213 -8.22 -1.26 -7.28
C ASN A 213 -7.68 0.13 -7.00
N ALA A 214 -8.30 1.14 -7.60
CA ALA A 214 -8.05 2.55 -7.38
C ALA A 214 -9.29 3.26 -6.80
N VAL A 215 -10.13 2.54 -6.05
CA VAL A 215 -11.28 3.11 -5.33
C VAL A 215 -10.81 4.19 -4.35
N ASP A 216 -9.67 3.95 -3.70
CA ASP A 216 -8.87 5.01 -3.07
C ASP A 216 -7.75 5.42 -4.05
N PRO A 217 -7.80 6.64 -4.62
CA PRO A 217 -6.82 7.08 -5.61
C PRO A 217 -5.41 7.28 -5.02
N THR A 218 -5.25 7.27 -3.69
CA THR A 218 -3.92 7.39 -3.04
C THR A 218 -3.37 6.07 -2.53
N LYS A 219 -4.22 5.02 -2.50
CA LYS A 219 -3.85 3.67 -2.05
C LYS A 219 -4.19 2.63 -3.11
N VAL A 220 -3.69 2.87 -4.32
CA VAL A 220 -3.96 1.99 -5.47
C VAL A 220 -3.18 0.69 -5.31
N TYR A 221 -3.84 -0.43 -5.56
CA TYR A 221 -3.18 -1.72 -5.60
C TYR A 221 -3.71 -2.58 -6.74
N ILE A 222 -2.88 -3.50 -7.22
CA ILE A 222 -3.23 -4.51 -8.21
C ILE A 222 -3.52 -5.81 -7.47
N GLU A 223 -4.61 -6.49 -7.85
CA GLU A 223 -5.01 -7.80 -7.33
C GLU A 223 -4.27 -8.94 -8.05
N GLU A 224 -4.18 -10.12 -7.42
CA GLU A 224 -3.54 -11.28 -8.05
C GLU A 224 -4.31 -11.66 -9.32
N SER A 225 -3.62 -11.62 -10.44
CA SER A 225 -4.23 -11.69 -11.76
C SER A 225 -3.43 -12.66 -12.65
N PRO A 226 -3.97 -13.83 -13.03
CA PRO A 226 -3.39 -14.66 -14.08
C PRO A 226 -3.57 -13.95 -15.44
N MET A 227 -2.55 -13.99 -16.28
CA MET A 227 -2.50 -13.19 -17.52
C MET A 227 -2.78 -13.97 -18.79
N GLY A 228 -2.95 -15.30 -18.68
CA GLY A 228 -3.35 -16.14 -19.81
C GLY A 228 -2.28 -16.33 -20.87
N PHE A 229 -1.01 -16.23 -20.52
CA PHE A 229 0.10 -16.54 -21.41
C PHE A 229 1.22 -17.31 -20.70
N ASP A 230 1.97 -18.10 -21.46
CA ASP A 230 3.08 -18.94 -20.99
C ASP A 230 4.18 -19.03 -22.06
N TRP A 231 5.40 -18.61 -21.70
CA TRP A 231 6.59 -18.67 -22.56
C TRP A 231 7.50 -19.88 -22.27
N GLY A 232 6.93 -20.95 -21.71
CA GLY A 232 7.64 -22.15 -21.26
C GLY A 232 8.14 -22.07 -19.82
N TYR A 233 7.68 -21.08 -19.05
CA TYR A 233 8.00 -20.91 -17.62
C TYR A 233 6.80 -21.23 -16.70
N GLY A 234 5.65 -21.57 -17.28
CA GLY A 234 4.37 -21.65 -16.60
C GLY A 234 3.57 -20.35 -16.73
N GLU A 235 2.30 -20.40 -16.33
CA GLU A 235 1.38 -19.26 -16.40
C GLU A 235 1.94 -18.05 -15.66
N PHE A 236 1.96 -16.90 -16.35
CA PHE A 236 2.33 -15.63 -15.74
C PHE A 236 1.18 -15.09 -14.88
N THR A 237 1.50 -14.78 -13.63
CA THR A 237 0.58 -14.13 -12.68
C THR A 237 1.19 -12.84 -12.17
N PHE A 238 0.41 -11.76 -12.19
CA PHE A 238 0.83 -10.45 -11.71
C PHE A 238 0.11 -10.05 -10.44
N PHE A 239 0.83 -9.29 -9.63
CA PHE A 239 0.32 -8.75 -8.38
C PHE A 239 1.02 -7.42 -8.07
N SER A 240 0.53 -6.70 -7.07
CA SER A 240 1.31 -5.64 -6.42
C SER A 240 1.73 -6.10 -5.03
N VAL A 241 2.82 -5.56 -4.51
CA VAL A 241 3.22 -5.78 -3.12
C VAL A 241 2.10 -5.33 -2.19
N ALA A 242 1.50 -4.16 -2.43
CA ALA A 242 0.36 -3.68 -1.65
C ALA A 242 -0.83 -4.66 -1.68
N GLY A 243 -1.20 -5.16 -2.86
CA GLY A 243 -2.28 -6.12 -3.03
C GLY A 243 -2.03 -7.43 -2.29
N LEU A 244 -0.79 -7.96 -2.36
CA LEU A 244 -0.39 -9.17 -1.62
C LEU A 244 -0.57 -8.99 -0.12
N ARG A 245 -0.17 -7.83 0.40
CA ARG A 245 -0.28 -7.51 1.83
C ARG A 245 -1.72 -7.35 2.28
N ILE A 246 -2.56 -6.74 1.46
CA ILE A 246 -4.02 -6.66 1.70
C ILE A 246 -4.64 -8.05 1.72
N ALA A 247 -4.33 -8.90 0.73
CA ALA A 247 -4.85 -10.28 0.65
C ALA A 247 -4.41 -11.13 1.85
N GLN A 248 -3.22 -10.87 2.41
CA GLN A 248 -2.72 -11.48 3.64
C GLN A 248 -3.36 -10.92 4.93
N GLY A 249 -4.24 -9.92 4.83
CA GLY A 249 -4.84 -9.25 5.98
C GLY A 249 -3.87 -8.35 6.74
N ASN A 250 -2.80 -7.88 6.08
CA ASN A 250 -1.79 -7.00 6.66
C ASN A 250 -1.64 -5.68 5.87
N PRO A 251 -2.67 -4.82 5.84
CA PRO A 251 -2.63 -3.56 5.09
C PRO A 251 -1.54 -2.59 5.59
N ALA A 252 -1.11 -2.68 6.86
CA ALA A 252 0.00 -1.86 7.36
C ALA A 252 1.31 -2.11 6.60
N ALA A 253 1.56 -3.36 6.18
CA ALA A 253 2.75 -3.71 5.40
C ALA A 253 2.63 -3.34 3.91
N ALA A 254 1.47 -2.83 3.46
CA ALA A 254 1.28 -2.31 2.11
C ALA A 254 1.74 -0.84 1.96
N GLU A 255 1.89 -0.12 3.08
CA GLU A 255 2.34 1.28 3.08
C GLU A 255 3.70 1.42 2.38
N GLY A 256 3.87 2.53 1.65
CA GLY A 256 5.02 2.77 0.77
C GLY A 256 5.04 1.93 -0.53
N ASN A 257 4.15 0.96 -0.68
CA ASN A 257 4.04 0.11 -1.88
C ASN A 257 2.75 0.35 -2.68
N TYR A 258 1.88 1.24 -2.18
CA TYR A 258 0.69 1.67 -2.90
C TYR A 258 1.05 2.50 -4.12
N GLY A 259 0.34 2.25 -5.21
CA GLY A 259 0.28 3.18 -6.33
C GLY A 259 -0.64 4.36 -6.03
N LYS A 260 -0.67 5.30 -6.97
CA LYS A 260 -1.54 6.49 -6.93
C LYS A 260 -2.15 6.79 -8.30
N VAL A 261 -3.29 7.46 -8.28
CA VAL A 261 -3.92 8.10 -9.45
C VAL A 261 -3.70 9.61 -9.36
N THR A 262 -3.03 10.19 -10.35
CA THR A 262 -2.86 11.64 -10.48
C THR A 262 -3.28 12.02 -11.90
N ASN A 263 -4.30 12.88 -12.05
CA ASN A 263 -4.84 13.31 -13.35
C ASN A 263 -5.18 12.18 -14.32
N GLY A 264 -5.79 11.10 -13.81
CA GLY A 264 -6.11 9.91 -14.61
C GLY A 264 -4.89 9.07 -15.01
N VAL A 265 -3.72 9.31 -14.41
CA VAL A 265 -2.52 8.49 -14.59
C VAL A 265 -2.28 7.67 -13.34
N ILE A 266 -2.30 6.34 -13.48
CA ILE A 266 -1.96 5.38 -12.43
C ILE A 266 -0.48 5.06 -12.50
N THR A 267 0.22 5.21 -11.37
CA THR A 267 1.66 4.90 -11.23
C THR A 267 1.90 4.12 -9.94
N PHE A 268 3.02 3.40 -9.89
CA PHE A 268 3.43 2.61 -8.73
C PHE A 268 4.89 2.93 -8.35
N PRO A 269 5.24 2.90 -7.05
CA PRO A 269 6.63 3.03 -6.60
C PRO A 269 7.54 1.99 -7.25
N LYS A 270 8.80 2.34 -7.48
CA LYS A 270 9.81 1.43 -8.04
C LYS A 270 9.91 0.17 -7.18
N GLY A 271 9.86 -1.00 -7.82
CA GLY A 271 9.98 -2.30 -7.16
C GLY A 271 8.75 -2.78 -6.38
N SER A 272 7.61 -2.08 -6.49
CA SER A 272 6.39 -2.40 -5.73
C SER A 272 5.44 -3.39 -6.43
N LEU A 273 5.84 -3.95 -7.58
CA LEU A 273 5.04 -4.93 -8.33
C LEU A 273 5.65 -6.34 -8.24
N LEU A 274 4.86 -7.37 -8.50
CA LEU A 274 5.26 -8.77 -8.37
C LEU A 274 4.86 -9.60 -9.59
N VAL A 275 5.74 -10.48 -10.03
CA VAL A 275 5.53 -11.45 -11.11
C VAL A 275 5.73 -12.85 -10.59
N ALA A 276 4.84 -13.78 -10.90
CA ALA A 276 5.09 -15.22 -10.75
C ALA A 276 5.06 -15.89 -12.12
N MET A 277 5.88 -16.93 -12.28
CA MET A 277 5.95 -17.79 -13.45
C MET A 277 5.77 -19.22 -12.94
N GLY A 278 4.60 -19.81 -13.19
CA GLY A 278 4.26 -21.12 -12.62
C GLY A 278 4.36 -21.12 -11.09
N SER A 279 5.15 -22.03 -10.53
CA SER A 279 5.31 -22.24 -9.09
C SER A 279 6.58 -21.64 -8.48
N ASP A 280 7.34 -20.84 -9.24
CA ASP A 280 8.70 -20.41 -8.86
C ASP A 280 8.75 -19.25 -7.85
N GLY A 281 7.58 -18.80 -7.38
CA GLY A 281 7.44 -17.72 -6.41
C GLY A 281 7.39 -16.33 -7.07
N TRP A 282 7.59 -15.29 -6.25
CA TRP A 282 7.45 -13.90 -6.69
C TRP A 282 8.80 -13.27 -7.05
N TYR A 283 8.90 -12.77 -8.27
CA TYR A 283 9.95 -11.88 -8.78
C TYR A 283 9.49 -10.42 -8.67
N THR A 284 10.46 -9.50 -8.53
CA THR A 284 10.17 -8.06 -8.47
C THR A 284 9.85 -7.50 -9.85
N GLY A 285 8.65 -6.94 -10.00
CA GLY A 285 8.25 -6.09 -11.12
C GLY A 285 8.44 -4.61 -10.80
N ASN A 286 8.28 -3.76 -11.82
CA ASN A 286 8.50 -2.32 -11.79
C ASN A 286 9.90 -1.91 -11.27
N ALA A 287 10.91 -2.74 -11.50
CA ALA A 287 12.28 -2.50 -11.08
C ALA A 287 12.89 -1.29 -11.80
N ASN A 288 12.34 -0.87 -12.94
CA ASN A 288 12.76 0.35 -13.64
C ASN A 288 11.97 1.59 -13.18
N GLY A 289 10.86 1.41 -12.45
CA GLY A 289 9.98 2.50 -12.01
C GLY A 289 9.17 3.11 -13.15
N LYS A 290 8.94 2.36 -14.23
CA LYS A 290 8.32 2.85 -15.47
C LYS A 290 6.86 2.44 -15.64
N PHE A 291 6.33 1.58 -14.76
CA PHE A 291 4.94 1.17 -14.82
C PHE A 291 4.04 2.40 -14.80
N LYS A 292 3.19 2.51 -15.82
CA LYS A 292 2.28 3.65 -15.98
C LYS A 292 1.04 3.24 -16.75
N LEU A 293 -0.12 3.68 -16.28
CA LEU A 293 -1.39 3.51 -16.96
C LEU A 293 -2.07 4.87 -17.09
N ILE A 294 -2.13 5.40 -18.31
CA ILE A 294 -2.85 6.65 -18.61
C ILE A 294 -4.26 6.26 -19.02
N LEU A 295 -5.22 6.44 -18.11
CA LEU A 295 -6.63 6.15 -18.35
C LEU A 295 -7.19 7.04 -19.47
N PRO A 296 -8.31 6.65 -20.11
CA PRO A 296 -9.02 7.51 -21.06
C PRO A 296 -9.27 8.91 -20.49
N GLY A 297 -8.76 9.94 -21.16
CA GLY A 297 -8.85 11.34 -20.72
C GLY A 297 -7.76 11.78 -19.71
N GLY A 298 -6.89 10.87 -19.27
CA GLY A 298 -5.76 11.19 -18.40
C GLY A 298 -4.70 12.04 -19.09
N VAL A 299 -4.02 12.88 -18.31
CA VAL A 299 -2.99 13.82 -18.78
C VAL A 299 -1.65 13.49 -18.14
N ASP A 300 -0.75 12.92 -18.93
CA ASP A 300 0.65 12.67 -18.54
C ASP A 300 1.50 13.93 -18.77
N GLY A 301 1.29 14.92 -17.92
CA GLY A 301 2.05 16.18 -17.89
C GLY A 301 3.22 16.09 -16.93
N ASP A 302 4.30 16.81 -17.24
CA ASP A 302 5.42 17.03 -16.33
C ASP A 302 5.11 18.22 -15.42
N TYR A 303 4.48 17.91 -14.29
CA TYR A 303 4.12 18.85 -13.24
C TYR A 303 5.09 18.84 -12.05
N SER A 304 6.28 18.25 -12.24
CA SER A 304 7.29 18.12 -11.21
C SER A 304 7.62 19.47 -10.58
N VAL A 305 7.83 19.48 -9.27
CA VAL A 305 8.27 20.68 -8.54
C VAL A 305 9.31 20.29 -7.51
N SER A 306 10.36 21.10 -7.40
CA SER A 306 11.36 20.99 -6.35
C SER A 306 11.53 22.35 -5.69
N ALA A 307 11.61 22.37 -4.37
CA ALA A 307 11.72 23.60 -3.58
C ALA A 307 12.69 23.45 -2.38
N PRO A 308 13.94 23.00 -2.57
CA PRO A 308 14.91 22.85 -1.48
C PRO A 308 15.22 24.20 -0.82
N LEU A 309 15.75 24.12 0.41
CA LEU A 309 16.40 25.26 1.04
C LEU A 309 17.71 25.58 0.30
N ALA A 310 17.80 26.78 -0.28
CA ALA A 310 19.02 27.29 -0.90
C ALA A 310 19.97 27.91 0.14
N GLY A 311 19.44 28.39 1.26
CA GLY A 311 20.22 28.88 2.40
C GLY A 311 19.44 29.83 3.30
N ILE A 312 20.03 30.19 4.44
CA ILE A 312 19.50 31.20 5.36
C ILE A 312 20.42 32.42 5.29
N ILE A 313 19.83 33.59 5.06
CA ILE A 313 20.57 34.85 4.92
C ILE A 313 20.25 35.84 6.05
N ASP A 314 21.26 36.63 6.40
CA ASP A 314 21.12 37.84 7.21
C ASP A 314 20.65 39.00 6.32
N TYR A 315 19.40 39.41 6.50
CA TYR A 315 18.83 40.57 5.84
C TYR A 315 19.01 41.85 6.68
N VAL A 316 18.83 43.00 6.04
CA VAL A 316 18.99 44.32 6.67
C VAL A 316 18.14 44.41 7.94
N GLY A 317 18.77 44.85 9.04
CA GLY A 317 18.11 45.00 10.33
C GLY A 317 18.15 43.76 11.23
N GLY A 318 18.92 42.73 10.86
CA GLY A 318 19.05 41.49 11.66
C GLY A 318 17.90 40.50 11.42
N VAL A 319 17.14 40.69 10.34
CA VAL A 319 16.06 39.79 9.96
C VAL A 319 16.65 38.57 9.27
N LYS A 320 16.35 37.37 9.76
CA LYS A 320 16.75 36.12 9.10
C LYS A 320 15.74 35.76 8.03
N LYS A 321 16.22 35.30 6.88
CA LYS A 321 15.37 34.80 5.82
C LYS A 321 15.81 33.44 5.31
N ALA A 322 14.88 32.50 5.22
CA ALA A 322 15.05 31.26 4.48
C ALA A 322 14.84 31.54 2.98
N VAL A 323 15.79 31.16 2.16
CA VAL A 323 15.72 31.26 0.70
C VAL A 323 15.49 29.87 0.14
N THR A 324 14.47 29.70 -0.68
CA THR A 324 14.19 28.47 -1.42
C THR A 324 14.50 28.67 -2.89
N GLU A 325 15.10 27.67 -3.52
CA GLU A 325 15.24 27.58 -4.98
C GLU A 325 14.15 26.67 -5.54
N VAL A 326 13.40 27.16 -6.51
CA VAL A 326 12.23 26.49 -7.07
C VAL A 326 12.50 26.12 -8.52
N THR A 327 12.33 24.84 -8.85
CA THR A 327 12.34 24.32 -10.23
C THR A 327 10.99 23.71 -10.58
N MET A 328 10.64 23.74 -11.86
CA MET A 328 9.29 23.41 -12.34
C MET A 328 9.35 22.56 -13.61
N GLY A 329 8.50 21.53 -13.65
CA GLY A 329 8.22 20.75 -14.84
C GLY A 329 7.56 21.59 -15.92
N LYS A 330 7.72 21.20 -17.18
CA LYS A 330 7.31 22.01 -18.35
C LYS A 330 5.81 22.30 -18.44
N ASP A 331 4.99 21.50 -17.77
CA ASP A 331 3.53 21.61 -17.81
C ASP A 331 2.98 22.41 -16.61
N VAL A 332 3.82 22.75 -15.62
CA VAL A 332 3.50 23.68 -14.54
C VAL A 332 3.26 25.09 -15.11
N LYS A 333 2.20 25.74 -14.64
CA LYS A 333 1.88 27.14 -14.98
C LYS A 333 2.35 28.11 -13.91
N THR A 334 2.09 27.77 -12.65
CA THR A 334 2.48 28.55 -11.48
C THR A 334 2.80 27.62 -10.32
N VAL A 335 3.68 28.05 -9.42
CA VAL A 335 3.89 27.41 -8.12
C VAL A 335 3.57 28.42 -7.03
N LYS A 336 2.78 28.01 -6.03
CA LYS A 336 2.63 28.76 -4.78
C LYS A 336 3.55 28.15 -3.74
N VAL A 337 4.37 28.97 -3.08
CA VAL A 337 5.37 28.53 -2.11
C VAL A 337 5.18 29.27 -0.80
N ALA A 338 5.30 28.57 0.32
CA ALA A 338 5.28 29.12 1.66
C ALA A 338 6.36 28.47 2.54
N VAL A 339 6.68 29.13 3.65
CA VAL A 339 7.45 28.54 4.75
C VAL A 339 6.61 28.63 6.00
N ILE A 340 6.37 27.48 6.64
CA ILE A 340 5.68 27.36 7.92
C ILE A 340 6.66 26.94 9.01
N SER A 341 6.36 27.29 10.26
CA SER A 341 7.04 26.70 11.42
C SER A 341 6.48 25.30 11.69
N GLY A 342 7.33 24.38 12.12
CA GLY A 342 6.95 22.99 12.35
C GLY A 342 6.91 22.14 11.07
N ALA A 343 6.18 21.02 11.13
CA ALA A 343 6.19 19.95 10.14
C ALA A 343 4.80 19.64 9.54
N ASP A 344 3.75 20.38 9.91
CA ASP A 344 2.38 20.16 9.40
C ASP A 344 2.17 20.70 7.98
N SER A 345 2.78 20.01 7.01
CA SER A 345 2.69 20.37 5.58
C SER A 345 1.28 20.23 5.01
N ASP A 346 0.49 19.28 5.51
CA ASP A 346 -0.84 18.99 4.97
C ASP A 346 -1.79 20.17 5.19
N SER A 347 -1.85 20.67 6.44
CA SER A 347 -2.64 21.87 6.76
C SER A 347 -2.16 23.09 5.96
N ALA A 348 -0.86 23.21 5.70
CA ALA A 348 -0.31 24.30 4.89
C ALA A 348 -0.69 24.18 3.41
N VAL A 349 -0.66 22.99 2.83
CA VAL A 349 -1.14 22.74 1.45
C VAL A 349 -2.62 23.13 1.34
N GLU A 350 -3.47 22.66 2.25
CA GLU A 350 -4.90 22.99 2.26
C GLU A 350 -5.12 24.51 2.31
N ALA A 351 -4.38 25.21 3.18
CA ALA A 351 -4.47 26.67 3.31
C ALA A 351 -3.91 27.43 2.08
N ILE A 352 -2.89 26.90 1.38
CA ILE A 352 -2.38 27.46 0.12
C ILE A 352 -3.42 27.31 -1.01
N GLU A 353 -4.07 26.16 -1.09
CA GLU A 353 -5.10 25.87 -2.10
C GLU A 353 -6.37 26.68 -1.86
N ALA A 354 -6.74 26.90 -0.60
CA ALA A 354 -7.89 27.72 -0.22
C ALA A 354 -7.61 29.24 -0.25
N ASP A 355 -6.38 29.67 -0.55
CA ASP A 355 -5.93 31.07 -0.43
C ASP A 355 -6.10 31.66 0.99
N GLU A 356 -5.92 30.82 2.01
CA GLU A 356 -6.05 31.16 3.44
C GLU A 356 -4.71 31.30 4.17
N LEU A 357 -3.60 30.83 3.58
CA LEU A 357 -2.26 30.97 4.16
C LEU A 357 -1.64 32.34 3.85
N GLU A 358 -1.20 33.06 4.89
CA GLU A 358 -0.45 34.31 4.72
C GLU A 358 1.01 34.04 4.30
N GLY A 359 1.63 35.03 3.64
CA GLY A 359 3.05 34.96 3.28
C GLY A 359 3.38 34.08 2.07
N VAL A 360 2.37 33.57 1.36
CA VAL A 360 2.55 32.75 0.15
C VAL A 360 3.13 33.59 -1.00
N VAL A 361 4.20 33.07 -1.63
CA VAL A 361 4.78 33.63 -2.85
C VAL A 361 4.30 32.83 -4.06
N THR A 362 3.78 33.51 -5.08
CA THR A 362 3.40 32.88 -6.35
C THR A 362 4.46 33.12 -7.42
N LEU A 363 5.01 32.04 -7.97
CA LEU A 363 5.97 32.05 -9.06
C LEU A 363 5.29 31.59 -10.35
N ASN A 364 5.57 32.28 -11.46
CA ASN A 364 5.12 31.85 -12.79
C ASN A 364 6.15 30.89 -13.40
N TYR A 365 5.70 29.98 -14.26
CA TYR A 365 6.57 29.06 -14.98
C TYR A 365 7.84 29.71 -15.55
N SER A 366 8.96 29.03 -15.31
CA SER A 366 10.29 29.36 -15.82
C SER A 366 11.05 28.07 -16.10
N GLU A 367 11.75 28.02 -17.24
CA GLU A 367 12.72 26.94 -17.54
C GLU A 367 13.98 27.04 -16.67
N ALA A 368 14.27 28.22 -16.11
CA ALA A 368 15.39 28.45 -15.19
C ALA A 368 14.91 28.43 -13.73
N PRO A 369 15.73 27.95 -12.78
CA PRO A 369 15.43 28.02 -11.36
C PRO A 369 15.11 29.45 -10.92
N GLN A 370 14.16 29.57 -10.01
CA GLN A 370 13.75 30.84 -9.41
C GLN A 370 13.94 30.79 -7.90
N THR A 371 14.05 31.95 -7.24
CA THR A 371 14.15 31.98 -5.78
C THR A 371 12.98 32.73 -5.14
N ALA A 372 12.60 32.29 -3.94
CA ALA A 372 11.68 32.99 -3.05
C ALA A 372 12.30 33.05 -1.65
N ASP A 373 12.01 34.11 -0.89
CA ASP A 373 12.56 34.29 0.47
C ASP A 373 11.46 34.55 1.51
N PHE A 374 11.61 33.93 2.67
CA PHE A 374 10.62 33.95 3.75
C PHE A 374 11.28 34.36 5.05
N THR A 375 10.63 35.22 5.82
CA THR A 375 11.15 35.66 7.12
C THR A 375 10.98 34.55 8.14
N ILE A 376 12.06 34.23 8.85
CA ILE A 376 12.06 33.30 10.00
C ILE A 376 12.50 34.07 11.24
N SER A 377 11.80 33.90 12.34
CA SER A 377 12.00 34.72 13.55
C SER A 377 12.41 33.93 14.79
N GLU A 378 12.10 32.64 14.84
CA GLU A 378 12.38 31.78 15.98
C GLU A 378 13.26 30.60 15.58
N GLU A 379 14.10 30.11 16.49
CA GLU A 379 14.88 28.90 16.26
C GLU A 379 14.02 27.65 16.41
N GLY A 380 14.17 26.72 15.46
CA GLY A 380 13.43 25.46 15.44
C GLY A 380 13.31 24.88 14.04
N THR A 381 12.38 23.93 13.91
CA THR A 381 12.03 23.28 12.65
C THR A 381 11.06 24.13 11.83
N TYR A 382 11.23 24.12 10.52
CA TYR A 382 10.39 24.76 9.53
C TYR A 382 10.18 23.83 8.34
N THR A 383 9.11 24.07 7.59
CA THR A 383 8.81 23.35 6.35
C THR A 383 8.58 24.33 5.21
N ILE A 384 9.32 24.15 4.11
CA ILE A 384 8.99 24.76 2.81
C ILE A 384 7.88 23.92 2.18
N VAL A 385 6.77 24.56 1.79
CA VAL A 385 5.66 23.90 1.11
C VAL A 385 5.47 24.56 -0.24
N ALA A 386 5.51 23.77 -1.31
CA ALA A 386 5.29 24.26 -2.67
C ALA A 386 4.20 23.44 -3.37
N VAL A 387 3.24 24.13 -3.98
CA VAL A 387 2.11 23.55 -4.72
C VAL A 387 2.18 24.01 -6.17
N ALA A 388 2.33 23.06 -7.09
CA ALA A 388 2.35 23.28 -8.53
C ALA A 388 0.95 23.23 -9.13
N TYR A 389 0.62 24.23 -9.95
CA TYR A 389 -0.68 24.37 -10.61
C TYR A 389 -0.53 24.29 -12.13
N ASP A 390 -1.51 23.67 -12.78
CA ASP A 390 -1.58 23.58 -14.24
C ASP A 390 -2.14 24.87 -14.90
N LYS A 391 -2.34 24.83 -16.22
CA LYS A 391 -2.94 25.95 -16.98
C LYS A 391 -4.41 26.21 -16.66
N ALA A 392 -5.13 25.23 -16.11
CA ALA A 392 -6.51 25.38 -15.67
C ALA A 392 -6.61 25.99 -14.27
N GLY A 393 -5.50 26.03 -13.53
CA GLY A 393 -5.43 26.52 -12.15
C GLY A 393 -5.70 25.42 -11.12
N GLU A 394 -5.61 24.14 -11.52
CA GLU A 394 -5.79 22.99 -10.64
C GLU A 394 -4.45 22.57 -10.04
N ALA A 395 -4.41 22.26 -8.75
CA ALA A 395 -3.21 21.74 -8.09
C ALA A 395 -2.85 20.35 -8.65
N GLN A 396 -1.57 20.11 -8.92
CA GLN A 396 -1.07 18.91 -9.61
C GLN A 396 -0.07 18.12 -8.77
N GLU A 397 0.86 18.84 -8.13
CA GLU A 397 1.95 18.25 -7.37
C GLU A 397 2.30 19.15 -6.18
N THR A 398 2.70 18.52 -5.08
CA THR A 398 3.08 19.19 -3.84
C THR A 398 4.41 18.64 -3.36
N VAL A 399 5.31 19.52 -2.93
CA VAL A 399 6.55 19.12 -2.25
C VAL A 399 6.62 19.82 -0.90
N ALA A 400 7.09 19.08 0.10
CA ALA A 400 7.39 19.58 1.43
C ALA A 400 8.86 19.27 1.75
N THR A 401 9.60 20.28 2.19
CA THR A 401 11.03 20.13 2.55
C THR A 401 11.26 20.69 3.94
N LEU A 402 11.70 19.83 4.86
CA LEU A 402 12.07 20.24 6.21
C LEU A 402 13.41 20.97 6.19
N PHE A 403 13.52 21.99 7.04
CA PHE A 403 14.79 22.58 7.42
C PHE A 403 14.76 23.04 8.87
N SER A 404 15.91 23.31 9.47
CA SER A 404 15.97 23.96 10.77
C SER A 404 16.85 25.19 10.78
N TYR A 405 16.57 26.05 11.75
CA TYR A 405 17.33 27.26 12.02
C TYR A 405 17.71 27.31 13.49
N TYR A 406 19.01 27.41 13.75
CA TYR A 406 19.60 27.66 15.07
C TYR A 406 20.69 28.73 14.92
N ASP A 407 20.70 29.74 15.78
CA ASP A 407 21.71 30.79 15.81
C ASP A 407 22.92 30.33 16.62
N ASP A 408 24.08 30.24 15.96
CA ASP A 408 25.33 29.84 16.60
C ASP A 408 25.73 30.71 17.79
N ALA A 409 25.29 31.97 17.85
CA ALA A 409 25.56 32.86 18.98
C ALA A 409 24.88 32.40 20.29
N ASN A 410 23.84 31.56 20.20
CA ASN A 410 23.08 31.07 21.34
C ASN A 410 23.65 29.79 21.97
N TRP A 411 24.81 29.32 21.51
CA TRP A 411 25.42 28.09 21.99
C TRP A 411 26.72 28.34 22.77
N ILE A 412 26.88 27.63 23.88
CA ILE A 412 28.11 27.66 24.69
C ILE A 412 28.74 26.28 24.78
N SER A 413 30.07 26.25 24.66
CA SER A 413 30.85 25.03 24.76
C SER A 413 30.82 24.45 26.18
N LEU A 414 30.50 23.16 26.26
CA LEU A 414 30.68 22.35 27.46
C LEU A 414 32.04 21.64 27.49
N GLY A 415 32.76 21.61 26.37
CA GLY A 415 34.02 20.88 26.21
C GLY A 415 33.85 19.66 25.31
N VAL A 416 34.71 18.67 25.51
CA VAL A 416 34.75 17.43 24.71
C VAL A 416 34.04 16.33 25.49
N GLY A 417 33.09 15.67 24.84
CA GLY A 417 32.43 14.47 25.33
C GLY A 417 32.63 13.29 24.39
N GLU A 418 31.90 12.20 24.62
CA GLU A 418 31.93 11.00 23.77
C GLU A 418 30.62 10.86 22.99
N TYR A 419 30.71 10.63 21.69
CA TYR A 419 29.59 10.30 20.81
C TYR A 419 29.76 8.88 20.27
N ALA A 420 28.72 8.07 20.44
CA ALA A 420 28.60 6.74 19.88
C ALA A 420 27.47 6.72 18.86
N ASP A 421 27.80 6.49 17.59
CA ASP A 421 26.83 6.51 16.50
C ASP A 421 26.12 5.15 16.35
N GLY A 422 24.80 5.17 16.55
CA GLY A 422 23.89 4.06 16.23
C GLY A 422 22.94 4.34 15.07
N MET A 423 23.01 5.53 14.47
CA MET A 423 22.11 6.02 13.43
C MET A 423 22.67 5.77 12.04
N LEU A 424 23.81 6.40 11.69
CA LEU A 424 24.28 6.48 10.31
C LEU A 424 25.20 5.31 9.96
N LEU A 425 26.30 5.15 10.70
CA LEU A 425 27.34 4.18 10.37
C LEU A 425 26.81 2.76 10.15
N PRO A 426 25.90 2.23 10.98
CA PRO A 426 25.42 0.86 10.79
C PRO A 426 24.42 0.69 9.64
N LEU A 427 24.01 1.79 8.99
CA LEU A 427 23.27 1.74 7.71
C LEU A 427 24.23 1.54 6.53
N LEU A 428 25.53 1.82 6.70
CA LEU A 428 26.56 1.56 5.69
C LEU A 428 27.06 0.12 5.80
N ASP A 429 27.12 -0.58 4.67
CA ASP A 429 27.58 -1.97 4.63
C ASP A 429 29.00 -2.12 5.18
N GLY A 430 29.19 -3.04 6.14
CA GLY A 430 30.49 -3.39 6.70
C GLY A 430 30.92 -2.55 7.91
N PHE A 431 30.06 -1.67 8.42
CA PHE A 431 30.32 -0.88 9.63
C PHE A 431 29.53 -1.40 10.83
N GLU A 432 30.20 -1.44 11.99
CA GLU A 432 29.60 -1.68 13.31
C GLU A 432 29.56 -0.36 14.09
N PRO A 433 28.69 -0.22 15.10
CA PRO A 433 28.66 0.96 15.96
C PRO A 433 30.05 1.27 16.53
N MET A 434 30.47 2.53 16.43
CA MET A 434 31.73 3.02 16.98
C MET A 434 31.52 4.31 17.76
N SER A 435 32.48 4.64 18.63
CA SER A 435 32.48 5.87 19.42
C SER A 435 33.76 6.67 19.27
N TRP A 436 33.63 7.99 19.40
CA TRP A 436 34.72 8.94 19.30
C TRP A 436 34.43 10.19 20.12
N GLN A 437 35.46 11.02 20.27
CA GLN A 437 35.35 12.28 21.01
C GLN A 437 34.78 13.37 20.10
N ALA A 438 33.82 14.12 20.61
CA ALA A 438 33.17 15.21 19.89
C ALA A 438 33.02 16.45 20.78
N GLY A 439 33.03 17.63 20.16
CA GLY A 439 32.73 18.88 20.86
C GLY A 439 31.25 18.94 21.18
N ILE A 440 30.90 19.27 22.42
CA ILE A 440 29.51 19.37 22.85
C ILE A 440 29.22 20.80 23.28
N GLN A 441 28.08 21.33 22.84
CA GLN A 441 27.56 22.62 23.25
C GLN A 441 26.17 22.45 23.88
N LYS A 442 25.81 23.40 24.74
CA LYS A 442 24.44 23.57 25.24
C LYS A 442 23.89 24.92 24.81
N HIS A 443 22.58 24.99 24.67
CA HIS A 443 21.90 26.23 24.38
C HIS A 443 21.89 27.17 25.60
N ASN A 444 21.97 28.49 25.37
CA ASN A 444 21.98 29.50 26.42
C ASN A 444 20.60 29.68 27.08
N ASP A 445 19.54 29.64 26.26
CA ASP A 445 18.19 30.01 26.67
C ASP A 445 17.21 28.81 26.75
N LYS A 446 17.65 27.62 26.35
CA LYS A 446 16.85 26.39 26.34
C LYS A 446 17.57 25.32 27.17
N GLU A 447 17.23 25.23 28.45
CA GLU A 447 17.82 24.25 29.36
C GLU A 447 17.51 22.82 28.87
N GLY A 448 18.52 21.96 28.85
CA GLY A 448 18.41 20.59 28.33
C GLY A 448 18.54 20.45 26.81
N LEU A 449 18.72 21.55 26.06
CA LEU A 449 19.01 21.48 24.62
C LEU A 449 20.53 21.43 24.38
N TYR A 450 20.98 20.37 23.72
CA TYR A 450 22.39 20.10 23.45
C TYR A 450 22.64 19.96 21.95
N ARG A 451 23.88 20.19 21.52
CA ARG A 451 24.34 19.77 20.20
C ARG A 451 25.72 19.13 20.21
N VAL A 452 25.88 18.07 19.41
CA VAL A 452 27.16 17.41 19.13
C VAL A 452 27.73 17.99 17.84
N LEU A 453 28.88 18.64 17.91
CA LEU A 453 29.52 19.27 16.76
C LEU A 453 30.22 18.25 15.90
N GLN A 454 30.03 18.35 14.57
CA GLN A 454 30.64 17.47 13.58
C GLN A 454 30.56 16.00 14.01
N PRO A 455 29.35 15.49 14.27
CA PRO A 455 29.20 14.19 14.88
C PRO A 455 29.87 13.11 14.03
N TYR A 456 30.12 13.30 12.73
CA TYR A 456 30.75 12.32 11.84
C TYR A 456 32.27 12.45 11.65
N TRP A 457 32.96 13.31 12.38
CA TRP A 457 34.42 13.27 12.47
C TRP A 457 34.86 12.04 13.29
N PRO A 458 35.66 11.08 12.78
CA PRO A 458 36.76 11.27 11.82
C PRO A 458 36.48 10.83 10.37
N LEU A 459 35.25 10.44 10.05
CA LEU A 459 34.89 9.92 8.72
C LEU A 459 34.85 11.05 7.69
N ASN A 460 34.39 12.23 8.11
CA ASN A 460 34.35 13.43 7.29
C ASN A 460 34.61 14.67 8.16
N GLY A 461 35.64 15.46 7.80
CA GLY A 461 35.95 16.74 8.47
C GLY A 461 35.44 17.98 7.74
N GLU A 462 34.84 17.80 6.56
CA GLU A 462 34.26 18.87 5.76
C GLU A 462 32.80 19.12 6.12
N ALA A 463 32.08 18.12 6.63
CA ALA A 463 30.73 18.30 7.16
C ALA A 463 30.75 19.10 8.47
N ASP A 464 29.95 20.17 8.55
CA ASP A 464 29.93 21.14 9.64
C ASP A 464 28.60 21.17 10.43
N GLY A 465 27.63 20.32 10.07
CA GLY A 465 26.37 20.18 10.80
C GLY A 465 26.54 19.61 12.22
N ALA A 466 25.55 19.83 13.08
CA ALA A 466 25.62 19.52 14.51
C ALA A 466 24.35 18.83 15.02
N LEU A 467 24.49 17.65 15.65
CA LEU A 467 23.37 16.83 16.13
C LEU A 467 22.71 17.47 17.32
N VAL A 468 21.55 18.07 17.08
CA VAL A 468 20.71 18.68 18.09
C VAL A 468 19.92 17.59 18.80
N VAL A 469 19.93 17.64 20.14
CA VAL A 469 19.18 16.72 20.99
C VAL A 469 18.49 17.53 22.07
N ASP A 470 17.18 17.37 22.18
CA ASP A 470 16.39 17.99 23.23
C ASP A 470 16.19 16.98 24.36
N ALA A 471 16.87 17.26 25.48
CA ALA A 471 16.78 16.54 26.75
C ALA A 471 16.25 17.45 27.88
N SER A 472 15.40 18.43 27.53
CA SER A 472 14.71 19.27 28.51
C SER A 472 13.78 18.47 29.43
N ASP A 473 13.23 17.37 28.91
CA ASP A 473 12.64 16.28 29.69
C ASP A 473 13.59 15.06 29.67
N PRO A 474 14.28 14.75 30.79
CA PRO A 474 15.21 13.64 30.85
C PRO A 474 14.61 12.25 30.60
N ASP A 475 13.29 12.07 30.75
CA ASP A 475 12.63 10.79 30.50
C ASP A 475 12.04 10.70 29.07
N HIS A 476 12.00 11.82 28.35
CA HIS A 476 11.41 11.94 27.01
C HIS A 476 12.34 12.67 26.03
N VAL A 477 13.59 12.23 25.95
CA VAL A 477 14.60 12.85 25.07
C VAL A 477 14.28 12.57 23.61
N TYR A 478 14.43 13.56 22.75
CA TYR A 478 14.18 13.41 21.31
C TYR A 478 15.19 14.19 20.45
N VAL A 479 15.17 13.93 19.14
CA VAL A 479 16.08 14.55 18.15
C VAL A 479 15.25 15.48 17.25
N PRO A 480 15.29 16.81 17.48
CA PRO A 480 14.73 17.79 16.56
C PRO A 480 15.34 17.68 15.16
N PHE A 481 14.65 18.21 14.14
CA PHE A 481 15.21 18.21 12.79
C PHE A 481 16.52 19.01 12.76
N ALA A 482 17.58 18.39 12.24
CA ALA A 482 18.86 19.04 12.03
C ALA A 482 19.60 18.44 10.84
N SER A 483 20.23 19.33 10.06
CA SER A 483 21.06 18.90 8.96
C SER A 483 22.46 18.52 9.42
N SER A 484 23.01 17.46 8.84
CA SER A 484 24.38 17.05 9.12
C SER A 484 25.43 17.81 8.29
N GLY A 485 25.01 18.45 7.20
CA GLY A 485 25.92 19.03 6.20
C GLY A 485 26.72 17.99 5.40
N LEU A 486 26.44 16.69 5.57
CA LEU A 486 27.10 15.62 4.82
C LEU A 486 26.35 15.36 3.51
N ASP A 487 26.92 15.77 2.38
CA ASP A 487 26.41 15.42 1.04
C ASP A 487 26.89 14.01 0.63
N VAL A 488 25.93 13.10 0.48
CA VAL A 488 26.12 11.72 0.05
C VAL A 488 25.17 11.39 -1.11
N SER A 489 25.11 12.28 -2.11
CA SER A 489 24.10 12.29 -3.19
C SER A 489 22.74 12.79 -2.69
N GLY A 490 22.80 13.88 -1.92
CA GLY A 490 21.72 14.40 -1.08
C GLY A 490 22.30 14.70 0.31
N ILE A 491 21.82 15.76 0.95
CA ILE A 491 22.27 16.16 2.28
C ILE A 491 21.63 15.23 3.30
N LEU A 492 22.44 14.54 4.10
CA LEU A 492 21.94 13.71 5.18
C LEU A 492 21.42 14.58 6.34
N ASP A 493 20.23 14.27 6.84
CA ASP A 493 19.58 14.96 7.95
C ASP A 493 19.14 13.97 9.04
N TRP A 494 18.86 14.50 10.24
CA TRP A 494 18.47 13.70 11.41
C TRP A 494 17.14 14.19 11.96
N TYR A 495 16.37 13.23 12.47
CA TYR A 495 15.10 13.54 13.10
C TYR A 495 14.64 12.39 13.99
N SER A 496 13.51 12.59 14.66
CA SER A 496 12.85 11.55 15.45
C SER A 496 11.35 11.63 15.26
N ASP A 497 10.65 10.51 15.43
CA ASP A 497 9.18 10.50 15.38
C ASP A 497 8.60 11.43 16.45
N ALA A 498 9.20 11.43 17.65
CA ALA A 498 8.84 12.36 18.72
C ALA A 498 8.88 13.82 18.27
N ALA A 499 9.98 14.24 17.64
CA ALA A 499 10.10 15.58 17.10
C ALA A 499 9.07 15.87 16.02
N ASN A 500 8.79 14.91 15.12
CA ASN A 500 7.77 15.09 14.09
C ASN A 500 6.38 15.35 14.67
N TYR A 501 5.96 14.60 15.69
CA TYR A 501 4.69 14.88 16.38
C TYR A 501 4.71 16.25 17.05
N ILE A 502 5.82 16.61 17.71
CA ILE A 502 5.94 17.92 18.36
C ILE A 502 5.86 19.06 17.34
N ASP A 503 6.54 18.92 16.21
CA ASP A 503 6.55 19.89 15.11
C ASP A 503 5.20 19.93 14.36
N CYS A 504 4.36 18.91 14.51
CA CYS A 504 2.94 18.90 14.12
C CYS A 504 1.99 19.42 15.21
N GLY A 505 2.51 19.96 16.30
CA GLY A 505 1.75 20.64 17.36
C GLY A 505 1.29 19.76 18.53
N TYR A 506 1.76 18.51 18.62
CA TYR A 506 1.48 17.64 19.78
C TYR A 506 2.42 17.94 20.94
N THR A 507 1.93 17.78 22.18
CA THR A 507 2.80 17.84 23.36
C THR A 507 3.40 16.47 23.68
N ILE A 508 4.49 16.43 24.46
CA ILE A 508 5.05 15.16 24.99
C ILE A 508 3.96 14.38 25.74
N ASP A 509 3.15 15.06 26.54
CA ASP A 509 2.04 14.43 27.27
C ASP A 509 1.02 13.77 26.33
N ASP A 510 0.70 14.40 25.19
CA ASP A 510 -0.20 13.83 24.18
C ASP A 510 0.40 12.54 23.59
N ILE A 511 1.70 12.56 23.27
CA ILE A 511 2.42 11.42 22.70
C ILE A 511 2.49 10.27 23.71
N VAL A 512 2.84 10.57 24.96
CA VAL A 512 2.91 9.59 26.05
C VAL A 512 1.54 9.02 26.36
N ALA A 513 0.49 9.84 26.34
CA ALA A 513 -0.90 9.39 26.55
C ALA A 513 -1.39 8.46 25.44
N ALA A 514 -0.96 8.68 24.20
CA ALA A 514 -1.22 7.77 23.08
C ALA A 514 -0.47 6.43 23.23
N GLY A 515 0.67 6.42 23.95
CA GLY A 515 1.40 5.21 24.33
C GLY A 515 1.82 4.37 23.11
N GLU A 516 1.55 3.06 23.14
CA GLU A 516 1.88 2.15 22.03
C GLU A 516 1.25 2.56 20.68
N GLN A 517 0.19 3.37 20.68
CA GLN A 517 -0.49 3.80 19.45
C GLN A 517 0.30 4.85 18.68
N ALA A 518 1.03 5.73 19.38
CA ALA A 518 1.91 6.69 18.73
C ALA A 518 3.14 5.99 18.12
N GLY A 519 3.52 4.82 18.68
CA GLY A 519 4.69 4.07 18.26
C GLY A 519 6.01 4.82 18.44
N VAL A 520 5.99 5.99 19.08
CA VAL A 520 7.14 6.84 19.35
C VAL A 520 8.00 6.20 20.44
N VAL A 521 9.30 6.16 20.19
CA VAL A 521 10.29 5.77 21.18
C VAL A 521 11.07 7.01 21.59
N PHE A 522 11.05 7.33 22.88
CA PHE A 522 11.88 8.40 23.43
C PHE A 522 13.24 7.86 23.89
N GLY A 523 14.24 8.74 23.89
CA GLY A 523 15.47 8.55 24.63
C GLY A 523 15.36 8.96 26.09
N THR A 524 16.48 8.82 26.80
CA THR A 524 16.60 9.23 28.21
C THR A 524 17.90 9.97 28.45
N MET A 525 17.94 10.80 29.50
CA MET A 525 19.14 11.43 30.02
C MET A 525 19.30 11.10 31.50
N ALA A 526 20.43 10.51 31.88
CA ALA A 526 20.77 10.24 33.27
C ALA A 526 22.27 10.38 33.50
N ASN A 527 22.65 11.05 34.60
CA ASN A 527 24.06 11.27 34.98
C ASN A 527 24.90 11.83 33.82
N ASP A 528 24.39 12.84 33.13
CA ASP A 528 25.07 13.48 31.98
C ASP A 528 25.33 12.54 30.79
N VAL A 529 24.57 11.44 30.69
CA VAL A 529 24.57 10.52 29.54
C VAL A 529 23.18 10.53 28.89
N ILE A 530 23.13 10.90 27.62
CA ILE A 530 21.94 10.83 26.78
C ILE A 530 21.97 9.52 25.99
N THR A 531 20.86 8.77 26.02
CA THR A 531 20.70 7.50 25.33
C THR A 531 19.47 7.54 24.44
N LEU A 532 19.67 7.36 23.14
CA LEU A 532 18.62 7.21 22.13
C LEU A 532 18.54 5.73 21.73
N PRO A 533 17.51 4.99 22.14
CA PRO A 533 17.36 3.58 21.79
C PRO A 533 17.04 3.40 20.30
N VAL A 534 17.12 2.14 19.85
CA VAL A 534 16.74 1.75 18.47
C VAL A 534 15.31 2.20 18.16
N GLY A 535 15.13 2.92 17.05
CA GLY A 535 13.84 3.46 16.63
C GLY A 535 13.44 4.78 17.31
N ALA A 536 14.27 5.36 18.18
CA ALA A 536 14.02 6.71 18.73
C ALA A 536 14.41 7.84 17.78
N SER A 537 15.14 7.52 16.71
CA SER A 537 15.60 8.49 15.71
C SER A 537 15.84 7.81 14.38
N PHE A 538 15.87 8.62 13.33
CA PHE A 538 16.13 8.20 11.96
C PHE A 538 16.98 9.23 11.23
N VAL A 539 17.56 8.79 10.11
CA VAL A 539 18.22 9.68 9.15
C VAL A 539 17.36 9.80 7.89
N MET A 540 17.47 10.90 7.17
CA MET A 540 16.81 11.11 5.87
C MET A 540 17.72 11.93 4.96
N PHE A 541 17.27 12.21 3.73
CA PHE A 541 17.99 13.03 2.77
C PHE A 541 17.18 14.26 2.38
N ASP A 542 17.84 15.41 2.26
CA ASP A 542 17.32 16.68 1.74
C ASP A 542 16.01 17.15 2.41
N GLY A 543 15.85 16.86 3.70
CA GLY A 543 14.64 17.16 4.46
C GLY A 543 13.38 16.42 3.99
N ASP A 544 13.52 15.36 3.18
CA ASP A 544 12.43 14.54 2.66
C ASP A 544 12.16 13.34 3.57
N LEU A 545 11.05 13.40 4.31
CA LEU A 545 10.58 12.33 5.19
C LEU A 545 10.34 11.00 4.47
N SER A 546 10.07 11.01 3.15
CA SER A 546 9.84 9.78 2.39
C SER A 546 11.10 8.90 2.30
N SER A 547 12.27 9.50 2.53
CA SER A 547 13.57 8.84 2.52
C SER A 547 14.05 8.35 3.89
N ALA A 548 13.22 8.48 4.92
CA ALA A 548 13.59 8.19 6.31
C ALA A 548 14.01 6.73 6.55
N MET A 549 15.12 6.56 7.27
CA MET A 549 15.69 5.28 7.67
C MET A 549 15.95 5.25 9.18
N ASN A 550 15.20 4.39 9.88
CA ASN A 550 15.32 4.22 11.32
C ASN A 550 16.72 3.75 11.75
N SER A 551 17.17 4.26 12.91
CA SER A 551 18.39 3.81 13.56
C SER A 551 18.37 2.30 13.77
N ARG A 552 19.50 1.64 13.50
CA ARG A 552 19.64 0.19 13.69
C ARG A 552 20.21 -0.16 15.07
N TYR A 553 20.86 0.81 15.72
CA TYR A 553 21.53 0.64 17.00
C TYR A 553 21.26 1.83 17.92
N GLU A 554 21.57 1.66 19.20
CA GLU A 554 21.49 2.70 20.20
C GLU A 554 22.55 3.78 19.93
N THR A 555 22.15 5.05 20.01
CA THR A 555 23.06 6.21 19.97
C THR A 555 23.26 6.73 21.38
N VAL A 556 24.50 6.97 21.77
CA VAL A 556 24.85 7.41 23.13
C VAL A 556 25.71 8.67 23.05
N ILE A 557 25.35 9.70 23.82
CA ILE A 557 26.10 10.94 23.95
C ILE A 557 26.45 11.13 25.43
N THR A 558 27.75 11.11 25.75
CA THR A 558 28.26 11.41 27.09
C THR A 558 28.72 12.85 27.13
N LEU A 559 28.07 13.69 27.96
CA LEU A 559 28.47 15.08 28.14
C LEU A 559 29.82 15.17 28.89
N PRO A 560 30.56 16.29 28.81
CA PRO A 560 31.92 16.39 29.33
C PRO A 560 32.08 16.19 30.86
N ALA A 561 31.00 16.27 31.64
CA ALA A 561 30.98 16.03 33.08
C ALA A 561 30.51 14.62 33.48
N GLY A 562 30.04 13.81 32.52
CA GLY A 562 29.52 12.47 32.73
C GLY A 562 30.60 11.40 32.81
N ASP A 563 30.35 10.34 33.58
CA ASP A 563 31.17 9.14 33.58
C ASP A 563 30.80 8.29 32.36
N ALA A 564 31.66 8.26 31.33
CA ALA A 564 31.43 7.49 30.11
C ALA A 564 31.14 6.01 30.41
N PRO A 565 30.12 5.39 29.78
CA PRO A 565 29.90 3.96 29.91
C PRO A 565 31.09 3.18 29.34
N ALA A 566 31.55 2.14 30.06
CA ALA A 566 32.74 1.36 29.71
C ALA A 566 32.69 0.64 28.34
N SER A 567 31.51 0.52 27.73
CA SER A 567 31.32 0.09 26.33
C SER A 567 29.89 0.40 25.87
N VAL A 568 29.74 0.84 24.62
CA VAL A 568 28.46 0.88 23.92
C VAL A 568 27.91 -0.55 23.84
N LYS A 569 26.67 -0.76 24.28
CA LYS A 569 26.06 -2.09 24.22
C LYS A 569 25.54 -2.34 22.81
N VAL A 570 26.00 -3.42 22.18
CA VAL A 570 25.30 -4.01 21.04
C VAL A 570 23.97 -4.54 21.57
N ALA A 571 22.91 -3.73 21.49
CA ALA A 571 21.56 -4.23 21.67
C ALA A 571 21.26 -5.14 20.46
N LYS A 572 21.20 -6.45 20.69
CA LYS A 572 20.56 -7.36 19.74
C LYS A 572 19.07 -7.02 19.70
N SER A 573 18.67 -6.05 18.90
CA SER A 573 17.30 -5.99 18.46
C SER A 573 17.10 -7.17 17.50
N LYS A 574 15.99 -7.89 17.64
CA LYS A 574 15.46 -8.57 16.47
C LYS A 574 15.20 -7.41 15.51
N SER A 575 15.88 -7.40 14.37
CA SER A 575 15.62 -6.44 13.31
C SER A 575 14.11 -6.21 13.23
N LEU A 576 13.68 -5.02 13.65
CA LEU A 576 12.38 -4.52 13.25
C LEU A 576 12.54 -4.17 11.78
N SER A 577 12.41 -5.22 10.95
CA SER A 577 11.95 -5.06 9.59
C SER A 577 10.72 -4.15 9.64
N MET A 578 10.61 -3.23 8.68
CA MET A 578 9.44 -2.40 8.41
C MET A 578 8.10 -3.17 8.28
N ALA A 579 8.09 -4.49 8.44
CA ALA A 579 6.88 -5.31 8.51
C ALA A 579 6.04 -5.15 9.81
N GLY A 580 6.45 -4.31 10.77
CA GLY A 580 5.84 -4.25 12.11
C GLY A 580 5.23 -2.92 12.56
N PHE A 581 5.47 -1.81 11.88
CA PHE A 581 4.95 -0.50 12.32
C PHE A 581 3.62 -0.19 11.62
N ASN A 582 2.58 0.02 12.42
CA ASN A 582 1.19 0.16 11.99
C ASN A 582 0.65 1.52 12.47
N PRO A 583 0.55 2.54 11.62
CA PRO A 583 -0.03 3.84 11.99
C PRO A 583 -1.55 3.79 12.24
N ALA A 584 -2.20 2.64 12.03
CA ALA A 584 -3.65 2.47 12.14
C ALA A 584 -4.14 1.82 13.44
N ARG A 585 -3.30 1.63 14.47
CA ARG A 585 -3.79 1.15 15.77
C ARG A 585 -4.34 2.28 16.64
N ASN A 586 -5.55 2.66 16.25
CA ASN A 586 -6.63 3.25 17.06
C ASN A 586 -6.52 4.73 17.45
N GLY A 587 -7.35 5.52 16.78
CA GLY A 587 -8.32 6.36 17.49
C GLY A 587 -8.00 7.84 17.53
N LYS A 588 -8.29 8.51 16.41
CA LYS A 588 -8.34 9.97 16.20
C LYS A 588 -7.02 10.62 15.77
N SER A 589 -6.40 10.15 14.68
CA SER A 589 -5.71 11.09 13.79
C SER A 589 -6.75 11.64 12.80
N HIS A 590 -6.80 12.95 12.69
CA HIS A 590 -7.64 13.66 11.75
C HIS A 590 -7.09 13.46 10.33
N THR A 591 -7.54 12.36 9.71
CA THR A 591 -7.87 12.22 8.28
C THR A 591 -6.96 12.88 7.22
N PHE A 592 -6.29 12.05 6.42
CA PHE A 592 -6.29 12.26 4.96
C PHE A 592 -7.75 12.06 4.49
N ARG A 593 -8.46 13.16 4.27
CA ARG A 593 -9.78 13.18 3.63
C ARG A 593 -9.73 14.13 2.44
N MET A 594 -9.18 13.68 1.33
CA MET A 594 -9.59 14.23 0.05
C MET A 594 -10.86 13.49 -0.42
N ARG A 595 -11.97 14.22 -0.54
CA ARG A 595 -13.22 13.71 -1.09
C ARG A 595 -13.40 14.12 -2.55
N PRO A 596 -14.09 13.29 -3.35
CA PRO A 596 -14.22 13.44 -4.80
C PRO A 596 -15.25 14.52 -5.20
N ASN A 597 -14.99 15.14 -6.35
CA ASN A 597 -15.94 15.86 -7.22
C ASN A 597 -16.47 17.24 -6.77
N VAL A 598 -15.79 18.28 -7.25
CA VAL A 598 -16.42 19.57 -7.57
C VAL A 598 -17.36 19.39 -8.76
N LYS A 599 -18.68 19.41 -8.51
CA LYS A 599 -19.71 20.19 -9.24
C LYS A 599 -21.12 19.83 -8.78
N ARG A 600 -21.83 20.80 -8.20
CA ARG A 600 -23.21 21.11 -8.63
C ARG A 600 -23.42 22.62 -8.64
N LEU A 601 -23.53 23.13 -9.86
CA LEU A 601 -24.25 24.36 -10.17
C LEU A 601 -25.72 24.25 -9.70
N GLY A 602 -26.21 25.34 -9.11
CA GLY A 602 -27.56 25.85 -9.36
C GLY A 602 -28.70 25.35 -8.45
N ASN A 603 -29.11 26.20 -7.51
CA ASN A 603 -30.46 26.79 -7.47
C ASN A 603 -30.57 27.84 -6.34
N MET A 604 -30.04 29.05 -6.56
CA MET A 604 -30.79 30.30 -6.83
C MET A 604 -29.81 31.40 -7.22
#